data_AF-A0A2R6EE10-F1
#
_entry.id   AF-A0A2R6EE10-F1
#
_cell.length_a   1.000
_cell.length_b   1.000
_cell.length_c   1.000
_cell.angle_alpha   90.00
_cell.angle_beta   90.00
_cell.angle_gamma   90.00
#
_symmetry.space_group_name_H-M   'P 1'
#
loop_
_entity.id
_entity.type
_entity.pdbx_description
1 polymer ?
#
loop_
_entity_poly.entity_id
_entity_poly.type
_entity_poly.pdbx_seq_one_letter_code
_entity_poly.pdbx_strand_id
1 'polypeptide(L)' 'DKPLWVREHSCPSCGFTADRDWNAAWNILSRGAKHVGEGRSESTPVETALPTGTTTVPAKRVVEAGSPTLKREPSGER' A
#
# COMPACT_ATOMS: atom_id res chain seq x y z
N ASP A 1 -8.15 -11.13 -33.72
CA ASP A 1 -8.94 -10.99 -32.48
C ASP A 1 -8.99 -12.28 -31.67
N LYS A 2 -9.00 -12.17 -30.34
CA LYS A 2 -9.21 -13.32 -29.44
C LYS A 2 -10.70 -13.37 -29.06
N PRO A 3 -11.38 -14.51 -29.23
CA PRO A 3 -12.80 -14.59 -28.90
C PRO A 3 -13.05 -14.59 -27.37
N LEU A 4 -14.24 -14.12 -26.97
CA LEU A 4 -14.57 -13.89 -25.55
C LEU A 4 -14.57 -15.15 -24.68
N TRP A 5 -14.75 -16.34 -25.28
CA TRP A 5 -14.72 -17.62 -24.58
C TRP A 5 -13.31 -18.10 -24.22
N VAL A 6 -12.25 -17.48 -24.76
CA VAL A 6 -10.88 -17.81 -24.36
C VAL A 6 -10.63 -17.20 -22.98
N ARG A 7 -10.51 -18.09 -22.00
CA ARG A 7 -10.26 -17.74 -20.59
C ARG A 7 -8.79 -17.65 -20.23
N GLU A 8 -7.87 -17.98 -21.13
CA GLU A 8 -6.43 -17.86 -20.89
C GLU A 8 -5.88 -16.51 -21.35
N HIS A 9 -5.09 -15.87 -20.51
CA HIS A 9 -4.17 -14.79 -20.88
C HIS A 9 -2.77 -15.36 -21.12
N SER A 10 -2.16 -14.98 -22.23
CA SER A 10 -0.76 -15.29 -22.55
C SER A 10 -0.10 -13.98 -22.96
N CYS A 11 0.88 -13.53 -22.19
CA CYS A 11 1.58 -12.28 -22.44
C CYS A 11 2.64 -12.50 -23.54
N PRO A 12 2.52 -11.83 -24.70
CA PRO A 12 3.47 -12.00 -25.80
C PRO A 12 4.87 -11.45 -25.48
N SER A 13 4.98 -10.56 -24.49
CA SER A 13 6.23 -9.88 -24.16
C SER A 13 7.10 -10.66 -23.17
N CYS A 14 6.50 -11.41 -22.24
CA CYS A 14 7.23 -12.12 -21.19
C CYS A 14 6.87 -13.60 -21.06
N GLY A 15 5.95 -14.12 -21.87
CA GLY A 15 5.54 -15.53 -21.83
C GLY A 15 4.67 -15.90 -20.64
N PHE A 16 4.27 -14.95 -19.78
CA PHE A 16 3.40 -15.23 -18.63
C PHE A 16 2.03 -15.74 -19.07
N THR A 17 1.56 -16.82 -18.46
CA THR A 17 0.24 -17.40 -18.70
C THR A 17 -0.57 -17.49 -17.40
N ALA A 18 -1.86 -17.16 -17.48
CA ALA A 18 -2.81 -17.24 -16.36
C ALA A 18 -4.25 -17.25 -16.86
N ASP A 19 -5.22 -17.52 -15.98
CA ASP A 19 -6.61 -17.17 -16.27
C ASP A 19 -6.73 -15.65 -16.52
N ARG A 20 -7.53 -15.29 -17.52
CA ARG A 20 -7.73 -13.92 -18.01
C ARG A 20 -8.32 -13.02 -16.94
N ASP A 21 -9.30 -13.52 -16.21
CA ASP A 21 -10.01 -12.74 -15.21
C ASP A 21 -9.12 -12.58 -13.97
N TRP A 22 -8.33 -13.62 -13.62
CA TRP A 22 -7.28 -13.52 -12.61
C TRP A 22 -6.22 -12.46 -12.97
N ASN A 23 -5.69 -12.51 -14.20
CA ASN A 23 -4.71 -11.52 -14.67
C ASN A 23 -5.29 -10.09 -14.66
N ALA A 24 -6.56 -9.92 -15.02
CA ALA A 24 -7.23 -8.64 -14.96
C ALA A 24 -7.34 -8.12 -13.52
N ALA A 25 -7.78 -8.97 -12.58
CA ALA A 25 -7.86 -8.63 -11.17
C ALA A 25 -6.49 -8.22 -10.60
N TRP A 26 -5.43 -8.97 -10.94
CA TRP A 26 -4.08 -8.66 -10.51
C TRP A 26 -3.57 -7.32 -11.06
N ASN A 27 -3.83 -7.03 -12.34
CA ASN A 27 -3.45 -5.74 -12.95
C ASN A 27 -4.17 -4.56 -12.27
N ILE A 28 -5.47 -4.70 -11.97
CA ILE A 28 -6.25 -3.68 -11.27
C ILE A 28 -5.69 -3.47 -9.85
N LEU A 29 -5.48 -4.55 -9.10
CA LEU A 29 -4.90 -4.48 -7.75
C LEU A 29 -3.53 -3.82 -7.76
N SER A 30 -2.62 -4.24 -8.63
CA SER A 30 -1.25 -3.71 -8.70
C SER A 30 -1.24 -2.21 -9.02
N ARG A 31 -2.08 -1.77 -9.95
CA ARG A 31 -2.21 -0.34 -10.28
C ARG A 31 -2.85 0.46 -9.15
N GLY A 32 -3.90 -0.09 -8.52
CA GLY A 32 -4.57 0.52 -7.37
C GLY A 32 -3.62 0.71 -6.20
N ALA A 33 -2.87 -0.33 -5.82
CA ALA A 33 -1.87 -0.26 -4.75
C ALA A 33 -0.77 0.77 -5.04
N LYS A 34 -0.32 0.90 -6.30
CA LYS A 34 0.68 1.91 -6.69
C LYS A 34 0.14 3.34 -6.68
N HIS A 35 -1.14 3.54 -6.97
CA HIS A 35 -1.74 4.88 -7.08
C HIS A 35 -2.28 5.40 -5.75
N VAL A 36 -2.97 4.54 -5.00
CA VAL A 36 -3.69 4.90 -3.75
C VAL A 36 -2.87 4.52 -2.52
N GLY A 37 -1.88 3.64 -2.66
CA GLY A 37 -1.22 2.99 -1.52
C GLY A 37 -2.04 1.81 -1.00
N GLU A 38 -1.41 0.97 -0.18
CA GLU A 38 -2.05 -0.25 0.36
C GLU A 38 -2.92 0.02 1.60
N GLY A 39 -3.08 1.29 2.01
CA GLY A 39 -3.76 1.66 3.25
C GLY A 39 -3.08 1.13 4.52
N ARG A 40 -1.84 0.65 4.38
CA ARG A 40 -1.01 0.20 5.49
C ARG A 40 -0.38 1.42 6.15
N SER A 41 -0.19 1.35 7.48
CA SER A 41 0.54 2.40 8.19
C SER A 41 1.95 2.49 7.60
N GLU A 42 2.30 3.65 7.05
CA GLU A 42 3.62 3.90 6.45
C GLU A 42 4.75 3.87 7.49
N SER A 43 4.41 3.84 8.78
CA SER A 43 5.31 3.84 9.92
C SER A 43 4.91 2.79 10.95
N THR A 44 5.89 2.20 11.62
CA THR A 44 5.65 1.48 12.88
C THR A 44 4.97 2.44 13.87
N PRO A 45 3.79 2.08 14.44
CA PRO A 45 3.17 2.91 15.47
C PRO A 45 4.16 3.10 16.62
N VAL A 46 4.27 4.32 17.14
CA VAL A 46 5.17 4.62 18.26
C VAL A 46 4.77 3.72 19.43
N GLU A 47 5.72 2.94 19.97
CA GLU A 47 5.48 2.11 21.14
C GLU A 47 5.12 3.02 22.31
N THR A 48 3.83 3.08 22.64
CA THR A 48 3.30 3.93 23.71
C THR A 48 3.17 3.11 24.99
N ALA A 49 4.28 2.57 25.48
CA ALA A 49 4.31 1.87 26.76
C ALA A 49 4.66 2.85 27.90
N LEU A 50 3.71 3.10 28.79
CA LEU A 50 3.91 3.89 30.00
C LEU A 50 3.89 2.96 31.23
N PRO A 51 4.84 3.07 32.17
CA PRO A 51 4.81 2.27 33.39
C PRO A 51 3.60 2.65 34.25
N THR A 52 2.85 1.64 34.72
CA THR A 52 1.71 1.78 35.63
C THR A 52 2.20 2.21 37.01
N GLY A 53 2.09 3.50 37.34
CA GLY A 53 2.37 4.01 38.69
C GLY A 53 1.18 3.79 39.62
N THR A 54 1.43 3.31 40.84
CA THR A 54 0.39 2.84 41.77
C THR A 54 -0.15 3.90 42.75
N THR A 55 0.43 5.10 42.84
CA THR A 55 0.07 6.03 43.94
C THR A 55 0.02 7.52 43.60
N THR A 56 0.51 7.96 42.44
CA THR A 56 0.38 9.34 41.94
C THR A 56 0.52 9.33 40.42
N VAL A 57 -0.46 9.87 39.69
CA VAL A 57 -0.45 9.91 38.22
C VAL A 57 0.35 11.13 37.76
N PRO A 58 1.55 10.97 37.17
CA PRO A 58 2.30 12.11 36.66
C PRO A 58 1.61 12.63 35.40
N ALA A 59 1.45 13.95 35.27
CA ALA A 59 1.03 14.57 34.01
C ALA A 59 2.14 14.35 32.97
N LYS A 60 1.95 13.38 32.08
CA LYS A 60 2.89 13.08 30.99
C LYS A 60 2.34 13.62 29.68
N ARG A 61 3.20 14.30 28.91
CA ARG A 61 2.88 14.83 27.59
C ARG A 61 3.33 13.82 26.53
N VAL A 62 2.43 13.48 25.62
CA VAL A 62 2.78 12.77 24.38
C VAL A 62 3.29 13.80 23.38
N VAL A 63 4.43 13.50 22.75
CA VAL A 63 4.91 14.26 21.60
C VAL A 63 4.47 13.51 20.36
N GLU A 64 3.60 14.13 19.56
CA GLU A 64 3.14 13.55 18.30
C GLU A 64 4.35 13.33 17.37
N ALA A 65 4.61 12.07 17.01
CA ALA A 65 5.49 11.74 15.92
C ALA A 65 4.75 12.15 14.64
N GLY A 66 4.98 13.38 14.17
CA GLY A 66 4.29 13.94 13.02
C GLY A 66 4.26 12.97 11.82
N SER A 67 3.25 13.09 10.98
CA SER A 67 3.11 12.23 9.79
C SER A 67 4.35 12.33 8.89
N PRO A 68 4.79 11.23 8.27
CA PRO A 68 5.82 11.28 7.24
C PRO A 68 5.41 12.31 6.19
N THR A 69 6.26 13.32 5.97
CA THR A 69 6.02 14.27 4.88
C THR A 69 6.23 13.53 3.57
N LEU A 70 5.15 13.31 2.81
CA LEU A 70 5.25 12.81 1.44
C LEU A 70 6.07 13.83 0.63
N LYS A 71 7.33 13.51 0.32
CA LYS A 71 8.08 14.25 -0.68
C LYS A 71 7.42 13.96 -2.03
N ARG A 72 6.64 14.92 -2.52
CA ARG A 72 6.14 14.90 -3.88
C ARG A 72 7.34 15.12 -4.80
N GLU A 73 7.79 14.06 -5.48
CA GLU A 73 8.72 14.22 -6.60
C GLU A 73 8.05 15.11 -7.65
N PRO A 74 8.75 16.11 -8.24
CA PRO A 74 8.18 16.92 -9.29
C PRO A 74 7.84 15.99 -10.46
N SER A 75 6.57 15.99 -10.88
CA SER A 75 6.16 15.33 -12.11
C SER A 75 6.93 15.98 -13.26
N GLY A 76 7.99 15.31 -13.70
CA GLY A 76 8.73 15.67 -14.90
C GLY A 76 7.82 15.48 -16.10
N GLU A 77 7.27 16.57 -16.60
CA GLU A 77 6.69 16.67 -17.94
C GLU A 77 7.82 16.46 -18.96
N ARG A 78 7.79 15.34 -19.69
CA ARG A 78 8.29 15.23 -21.06
C ARG A 78 7.65 14.04 -21.77
#